data_AF-A0A7J9L3W3-F1
#
_entry.id   AF-A0A7J9L3W3-F1
#
_cell.length_a   1.000
_cell.length_b   1.000
_cell.length_c   1.000
_cell.angle_alpha   90.00
_cell.angle_beta   90.00
_cell.angle_gamma   90.00
#
_symmetry.space_group_name_H-M   'P 1'
#
loop_
_entity.id
_entity.type
_entity.pdbx_description
1 polymer ?
#
loop_
_entity_poly.entity_id
_entity_poly.type
_entity_poly.pdbx_seq_one_letter_code
_entity_poly.pdbx_strand_id
1 'polypeptide(L)'
;MKHLQKQATPKGVELADDEYILHAEGTATTQRVVRHIEGTSWPGRLTLTNHALFFEASGVLTYDDALKIDLSRDIEHGVKPAATGPWGAPLFDKAIIYESPEFQEGVLLEFPEMTSSTRRDHWLALTKEVLLMHKFLSKFKAGSPIQAWEMHARTILSIIRLHAAREMLRICPPDPTKFLIFALYNELPKGDYVLEQLAESLNKVNIAQPCSAHSILRKMNFSEPTISEIEEKGVNEKTETIAGSENDDKTSLETAINQTRKEEREVVNAKEAIEGLKDEGISENALILMELLKPLKSGFVWFWKTLSWERPGTTLVVIAIVTVIVYMEWVGKAISAGMLVLVAKMIQARQEKLKDKQKEITVCTAFEPTASTRENIVSAQYMYMTICQIIHQANVTILKLHSVLVSRAPKHANVMMVGITGLAILFAVTPLKYLIISVVFHWMIMRSKLGKYMKNNQNERRVKEWWDSIPPTPLRIVDQCL
;
A
#
# COMPACT_ATOMS: atom_id res chain seq x y z
N MET A 1 19.08 -16.39 -16.50
CA MET A 1 18.79 -16.47 -17.94
C MET A 1 18.90 -17.87 -18.53
N LYS A 2 20.07 -18.56 -18.45
CA LYS A 2 20.16 -20.00 -18.79
C LYS A 2 19.13 -20.87 -18.04
N HIS A 3 18.67 -20.42 -16.88
CA HIS A 3 17.61 -21.09 -16.12
C HIS A 3 16.20 -20.91 -16.71
N LEU A 4 15.93 -19.82 -17.44
CA LEU A 4 14.63 -19.59 -18.10
C LEU A 4 14.53 -20.41 -19.39
N GLN A 5 15.61 -20.45 -20.18
CA GLN A 5 15.71 -21.30 -21.38
C GLN A 5 15.66 -22.80 -21.08
N LYS A 6 15.95 -23.21 -19.84
CA LYS A 6 15.88 -24.61 -19.38
C LYS A 6 14.55 -24.95 -18.72
N GLN A 7 13.60 -24.03 -18.67
CA GLN A 7 12.30 -24.34 -18.08
C GLN A 7 11.49 -25.25 -18.99
N ALA A 8 10.83 -26.23 -18.38
CA ALA A 8 9.89 -27.07 -19.09
C ALA A 8 8.68 -26.25 -19.55
N THR A 9 8.22 -26.53 -20.77
CA THR A 9 6.97 -25.99 -21.30
C THR A 9 5.79 -26.40 -20.40
N PRO A 10 4.73 -25.58 -20.31
CA PRO A 10 3.54 -25.94 -19.56
C PRO A 10 2.93 -27.26 -20.07
N LYS A 11 2.43 -28.08 -19.16
CA LYS A 11 1.86 -29.40 -19.51
C LYS A 11 0.62 -29.23 -20.39
N GLY A 12 0.59 -29.99 -21.50
CA GLY A 12 -0.52 -29.96 -22.46
C GLY A 12 -0.50 -28.75 -23.40
N VAL A 13 0.57 -27.95 -23.42
CA VAL A 13 0.69 -26.77 -24.26
C VAL A 13 1.91 -26.88 -25.17
N GLU A 14 1.65 -26.74 -26.48
CA GLU A 14 2.68 -26.46 -27.47
C GLU A 14 2.78 -24.94 -27.62
N LEU A 15 3.95 -24.39 -27.29
CA LEU A 15 4.24 -22.96 -27.47
C LEU A 15 4.49 -22.68 -28.95
N ALA A 16 4.03 -21.53 -29.43
CA ALA A 16 4.35 -21.08 -30.78
C ALA A 16 5.86 -20.79 -30.93
N ASP A 17 6.36 -20.80 -32.18
CA ASP A 17 7.79 -20.56 -32.45
C ASP A 17 8.27 -19.17 -31.97
N ASP A 18 7.37 -18.20 -31.92
CA ASP A 18 7.59 -16.84 -31.42
C ASP A 18 7.20 -16.66 -29.94
N GLU A 19 6.85 -17.74 -29.23
CA GLU A 19 6.41 -17.69 -27.84
C GLU A 19 7.51 -18.16 -26.88
N TYR A 20 7.99 -17.24 -26.03
CA TYR A 20 9.10 -17.47 -25.12
C TYR A 20 8.70 -17.29 -23.67
N ILE A 21 9.22 -18.16 -22.80
CA ILE A 21 9.04 -18.07 -21.36
C ILE A 21 9.87 -16.92 -20.80
N LEU A 22 9.20 -15.92 -20.24
CA LEU A 22 9.81 -14.70 -19.69
C LEU A 22 10.02 -14.78 -18.19
N HIS A 23 9.12 -15.47 -17.48
CA HIS A 23 9.21 -15.69 -16.05
C HIS A 23 8.41 -16.92 -15.64
N ALA A 24 8.86 -17.64 -14.62
CA ALA A 24 8.00 -18.64 -13.99
C ALA A 24 8.36 -18.89 -12.53
N GLU A 25 7.32 -19.19 -11.75
CA GLU A 25 7.42 -19.53 -10.33
C GLU A 25 6.49 -20.68 -9.98
N GLY A 26 6.73 -21.31 -8.83
CA GLY A 26 6.10 -22.57 -8.47
C GLY A 26 6.77 -23.76 -9.14
N THR A 27 8.07 -23.65 -9.43
CA THR A 27 8.97 -24.77 -9.77
C THR A 27 9.56 -25.40 -8.51
N ALA A 28 10.38 -26.45 -8.63
CA ALA A 28 11.01 -27.11 -7.47
C ALA A 28 11.88 -26.16 -6.62
N THR A 29 12.37 -25.06 -7.21
CA THR A 29 13.27 -24.09 -6.56
C THR A 29 12.58 -22.80 -6.12
N THR A 30 11.29 -22.63 -6.44
CA THR A 30 10.54 -21.40 -6.18
C THR A 30 9.22 -21.67 -5.47
N GLN A 31 8.74 -20.73 -4.68
CA GLN A 31 7.47 -20.88 -3.96
C GLN A 31 6.30 -21.01 -4.94
N ARG A 32 5.31 -21.83 -4.57
CA ARG A 32 4.09 -22.02 -5.37
C ARG A 32 3.27 -20.73 -5.43
N VAL A 33 2.50 -20.59 -6.52
CA VAL A 33 1.44 -19.59 -6.67
C VAL A 33 0.12 -20.29 -6.37
N VAL A 34 -0.81 -19.63 -5.69
CA VAL A 34 -2.08 -20.25 -5.29
C VAL A 34 -3.20 -19.62 -6.11
N ARG A 35 -3.95 -20.43 -6.85
CA ARG A 35 -5.18 -19.98 -7.51
C ARG A 35 -6.37 -20.22 -6.61
N HIS A 36 -7.23 -19.21 -6.46
CA HIS A 36 -8.47 -19.33 -5.68
C HIS A 36 -9.68 -19.48 -6.61
N ILE A 37 -10.53 -20.45 -6.34
CA ILE A 37 -11.77 -20.73 -7.08
C ILE A 37 -12.87 -21.03 -6.07
N GLU A 38 -13.90 -20.19 -5.97
CA GLU A 38 -15.10 -20.40 -5.13
C GLU A 38 -14.81 -20.90 -3.69
N GLY A 39 -13.73 -20.41 -3.07
CA GLY A 39 -13.32 -20.80 -1.71
C GLY A 39 -12.40 -22.02 -1.61
N THR A 40 -12.02 -22.62 -2.73
CA THR A 40 -10.95 -23.63 -2.83
C THR A 40 -9.64 -23.01 -3.31
N SER A 41 -8.52 -23.51 -2.80
CA SER A 41 -7.19 -22.98 -3.08
C SER A 41 -6.31 -24.06 -3.73
N TRP A 42 -5.82 -23.76 -4.92
CA TRP A 42 -5.05 -24.69 -5.75
C TRP A 42 -3.61 -24.19 -5.86
N PRO A 43 -2.63 -24.81 -5.17
CA PRO A 43 -1.23 -24.44 -5.33
C PRO A 43 -0.71 -24.95 -6.68
N GLY A 44 0.08 -24.14 -7.37
CA GLY A 44 0.50 -24.42 -8.73
C GLY A 44 1.76 -23.69 -9.17
N ARG A 45 2.11 -23.93 -10.43
CA ARG A 45 3.15 -23.22 -11.17
C ARG A 45 2.48 -22.16 -12.04
N LEU A 46 3.07 -20.97 -12.06
CA LEU A 46 2.67 -19.88 -12.92
C LEU A 46 3.81 -19.57 -13.89
N THR A 47 3.51 -19.51 -15.18
CA THR A 47 4.46 -19.24 -16.26
C THR A 47 3.95 -18.08 -17.09
N LEU A 48 4.78 -17.06 -17.29
CA LEU A 48 4.50 -15.91 -18.15
C LEU A 48 5.30 -16.04 -19.45
N THR A 49 4.62 -15.91 -20.58
CA THR A 49 5.23 -15.76 -21.90
C THR A 49 5.03 -14.36 -22.45
N ASN A 50 5.59 -14.07 -23.62
CA ASN A 50 5.29 -12.83 -24.36
C ASN A 50 3.88 -12.78 -24.95
N HIS A 51 3.06 -13.84 -24.82
CA HIS A 51 1.70 -13.90 -25.35
C HIS A 51 0.64 -14.23 -24.30
N ALA A 52 0.97 -15.04 -23.30
CA ALA A 52 -0.02 -15.61 -22.40
C ALA A 52 0.54 -15.84 -20.98
N LEU A 53 -0.39 -16.00 -20.04
CA LEU A 53 -0.13 -16.49 -18.70
C LEU A 53 -0.66 -17.92 -18.58
N PHE A 54 0.17 -18.84 -18.10
CA PHE A 54 -0.17 -20.24 -17.92
C PHE A 54 -0.15 -20.59 -16.44
N PHE A 55 -1.25 -21.17 -15.93
CA PHE A 55 -1.33 -21.69 -14.56
C PHE A 55 -1.51 -23.21 -14.57
N GLU A 56 -0.60 -23.93 -13.92
CA GLU A 56 -0.58 -25.38 -13.80
C GLU A 56 -0.86 -25.76 -12.33
N ALA A 57 -2.01 -26.36 -12.04
CA ALA A 57 -2.32 -26.82 -10.68
C ALA A 57 -1.43 -28.02 -10.30
N SER A 58 -0.96 -28.07 -9.05
CA SER A 58 -0.15 -29.19 -8.55
C SER A 58 -1.06 -30.38 -8.23
N GLY A 59 -1.02 -31.42 -9.05
CA GLY A 59 -1.70 -32.69 -8.78
C GLY A 59 -0.89 -33.63 -7.87
N VAL A 60 -1.46 -34.81 -7.60
CA VAL A 60 -0.90 -35.80 -6.63
C VAL A 60 0.42 -36.44 -7.11
N LEU A 61 0.65 -36.52 -8.43
CA LEU A 61 1.90 -37.05 -9.01
C LEU A 61 2.52 -36.15 -10.10
N THR A 62 1.70 -35.41 -10.86
CA THR A 62 2.14 -34.48 -11.91
C THR A 62 1.29 -33.21 -11.87
N TYR A 63 1.71 -32.15 -12.55
CA TYR A 63 0.83 -31.00 -12.80
C TYR A 63 -0.40 -31.40 -13.62
N ASP A 64 -1.51 -30.70 -13.43
CA ASP A 64 -2.68 -30.76 -14.30
C ASP A 64 -2.45 -29.96 -15.59
N ASP A 65 -3.36 -30.07 -16.56
CA ASP A 65 -3.28 -29.30 -17.80
C ASP A 65 -3.31 -27.79 -17.53
N ALA A 66 -2.47 -27.04 -18.24
CA ALA A 66 -2.29 -25.63 -17.98
C ALA A 66 -3.53 -24.80 -18.39
N LEU A 67 -4.04 -23.98 -17.46
CA LEU A 67 -4.97 -22.91 -17.81
C LEU A 67 -4.21 -21.84 -18.59
N LYS A 68 -4.57 -21.64 -19.87
CA LYS A 68 -4.07 -20.55 -20.70
C LYS A 68 -4.93 -19.30 -20.53
N ILE A 69 -4.32 -18.19 -20.17
CA ILE A 69 -4.90 -16.85 -20.18
C ILE A 69 -4.18 -16.06 -21.26
N ASP A 70 -4.89 -15.75 -22.34
CA ASP A 70 -4.32 -15.08 -23.51
C ASP A 70 -4.25 -13.56 -23.28
N LEU A 71 -3.03 -13.01 -23.24
CA LEU A 71 -2.80 -11.58 -23.02
C LEU A 71 -2.74 -10.80 -24.34
N SER A 72 -2.65 -11.50 -25.47
CA SER A 72 -2.51 -10.92 -26.82
C SER A 72 -3.83 -10.48 -27.44
N ARG A 73 -4.96 -11.00 -26.96
CA ARG A 73 -6.28 -10.69 -27.50
C ARG A 73 -6.64 -9.24 -27.26
N ASP A 74 -7.21 -8.60 -28.28
CA ASP A 74 -7.73 -7.24 -28.17
C ASP A 74 -9.14 -7.24 -27.54
N ILE A 75 -9.19 -7.59 -26.26
CA ILE A 75 -10.39 -7.56 -25.42
C ILE A 75 -10.15 -6.66 -24.20
N GLU A 76 -11.23 -6.18 -23.58
CA GLU A 76 -11.16 -5.39 -22.35
C GLU A 76 -10.74 -6.25 -21.17
N HIS A 77 -9.44 -6.51 -21.07
CA HIS A 77 -8.83 -7.18 -19.93
C HIS A 77 -7.86 -6.28 -19.17
N GLY A 78 -7.71 -6.61 -17.90
CA GLY A 78 -6.88 -5.87 -16.97
C GLY A 78 -6.37 -6.75 -15.84
N VAL A 79 -5.24 -6.36 -15.28
CA VAL A 79 -4.66 -7.00 -14.10
C VAL A 79 -4.55 -5.98 -12.99
N LYS A 80 -5.13 -6.30 -11.83
CA LYS A 80 -5.15 -5.41 -10.66
C LYS A 80 -4.69 -6.16 -9.42
N PRO A 81 -4.16 -5.44 -8.42
CA PRO A 81 -3.93 -6.04 -7.12
C PRO A 81 -5.25 -6.41 -6.45
N ALA A 82 -5.25 -7.52 -5.71
CA ALA A 82 -6.41 -8.00 -4.98
C ALA A 82 -6.02 -8.40 -3.55
N ALA A 83 -6.91 -8.09 -2.61
CA ALA A 83 -6.79 -8.43 -1.21
C ALA A 83 -7.36 -9.84 -0.96
N THR A 84 -6.54 -10.75 -0.42
CA THR A 84 -6.97 -12.12 -0.04
C THR A 84 -7.27 -12.27 1.45
N GLY A 85 -7.00 -11.24 2.25
CA GLY A 85 -7.21 -11.28 3.69
C GLY A 85 -8.66 -11.11 4.13
N PRO A 86 -8.97 -11.50 5.38
CA PRO A 86 -10.30 -11.28 5.94
C PRO A 86 -10.65 -9.80 5.88
N TRP A 87 -11.80 -9.52 5.26
CA TRP A 87 -12.40 -8.17 5.11
C TRP A 87 -11.70 -7.24 4.10
N GLY A 88 -10.87 -7.78 3.19
CA GLY A 88 -10.32 -6.99 2.09
C GLY A 88 -9.35 -5.89 2.54
N ALA A 89 -8.68 -6.07 3.68
CA ALA A 89 -7.76 -5.08 4.20
C ALA A 89 -6.47 -5.01 3.33
N PRO A 90 -5.96 -3.80 3.01
CA PRO A 90 -4.79 -3.60 2.14
C PRO A 90 -3.50 -4.30 2.60
N LEU A 91 -3.40 -4.62 3.90
CA LEU A 91 -2.27 -5.38 4.46
C LEU A 91 -2.14 -6.78 3.82
N PHE A 92 -3.22 -7.31 3.26
CA PHE A 92 -3.29 -8.62 2.64
C PHE A 92 -3.45 -8.56 1.12
N ASP A 93 -2.98 -7.48 0.48
CA ASP A 93 -2.91 -7.39 -0.99
C ASP A 93 -1.80 -8.31 -1.52
N LYS A 94 -1.99 -9.62 -1.40
CA LYS A 94 -1.06 -10.67 -1.79
C LYS A 94 -1.43 -11.34 -3.10
N ALA A 95 -2.51 -10.91 -3.76
CA ALA A 95 -2.95 -11.47 -5.02
C ALA A 95 -2.98 -10.47 -6.16
N ILE A 96 -2.97 -11.01 -7.37
CA ILE A 96 -3.42 -10.32 -8.57
C ILE A 96 -4.72 -10.96 -9.03
N ILE A 97 -5.62 -10.13 -9.55
CA ILE A 97 -6.82 -10.58 -10.24
C ILE A 97 -6.70 -10.20 -11.72
N TYR A 98 -6.88 -11.20 -12.59
CA TYR A 98 -7.06 -10.99 -14.02
C TYR A 98 -8.56 -10.93 -14.32
N GLU A 99 -9.00 -9.80 -14.83
CA GLU A 99 -10.41 -9.55 -15.21
C GLU A 99 -10.51 -9.57 -16.73
N SER A 100 -11.47 -10.33 -17.28
CA SER A 100 -11.75 -10.45 -18.71
C SER A 100 -13.21 -10.86 -18.91
N PRO A 101 -13.85 -10.48 -20.04
CA PRO A 101 -15.21 -10.95 -20.38
C PRO A 101 -15.33 -12.48 -20.43
N GLU A 102 -14.23 -13.18 -20.68
CA GLU A 102 -14.18 -14.65 -20.74
C GLU A 102 -14.26 -15.29 -19.34
N PHE A 103 -13.89 -14.55 -18.29
CA PHE A 103 -13.85 -15.01 -16.91
C PHE A 103 -14.73 -14.10 -16.04
N GLN A 104 -16.02 -14.42 -15.91
CA GLN A 104 -16.98 -13.59 -15.15
C GLN A 104 -16.55 -13.31 -13.70
N GLU A 105 -15.89 -14.27 -13.05
CA GLU A 105 -15.38 -14.12 -11.66
C GLU A 105 -13.94 -13.61 -11.58
N GLY A 106 -13.26 -13.46 -12.73
CA GLY A 106 -11.83 -13.20 -12.82
C GLY A 106 -10.96 -14.40 -12.37
N VAL A 107 -9.68 -14.35 -12.71
CA VAL A 107 -8.71 -15.35 -12.24
C VAL A 107 -7.88 -14.75 -11.10
N LEU A 108 -8.13 -15.23 -9.88
CA LEU A 108 -7.45 -14.79 -8.67
C LEU A 108 -6.20 -15.64 -8.40
N LEU A 109 -5.03 -15.01 -8.44
CA LEU A 109 -3.73 -15.63 -8.22
C LEU A 109 -3.04 -14.98 -7.02
N GLU A 110 -2.90 -15.73 -5.93
CA GLU A 110 -2.20 -15.33 -4.72
C GLU A 110 -0.72 -15.74 -4.72
N PHE A 111 0.10 -14.82 -4.23
CA PHE A 111 1.54 -14.99 -4.02
C PHE A 111 1.80 -14.98 -2.51
N PRO A 112 1.88 -16.17 -1.88
CA PRO A 112 2.12 -16.26 -0.44
C PRO A 112 3.46 -15.62 -0.08
N GLU A 113 3.41 -14.53 0.69
CA GLU A 113 4.59 -13.82 1.18
C GLU A 113 4.29 -13.19 2.55
N MET A 114 5.09 -13.55 3.58
CA MET A 114 4.79 -13.23 4.98
C MET A 114 4.95 -11.73 5.32
N THR A 115 5.94 -11.06 4.74
CA THR A 115 6.40 -9.75 5.22
C THR A 115 6.41 -8.65 4.17
N SER A 116 6.32 -8.99 2.87
CA SER A 116 6.38 -8.01 1.76
C SER A 116 5.36 -8.34 0.67
N SER A 117 5.07 -7.39 -0.23
CA SER A 117 4.28 -7.61 -1.46
C SER A 117 5.15 -7.65 -2.72
N THR A 118 6.48 -7.65 -2.57
CA THR A 118 7.43 -7.46 -3.69
C THR A 118 7.33 -8.56 -4.74
N ARG A 119 6.94 -9.78 -4.34
CA ARG A 119 6.69 -10.89 -5.27
C ARG A 119 5.44 -10.64 -6.11
N ARG A 120 4.34 -10.25 -5.47
CA ARG A 120 3.08 -9.89 -6.14
C ARG A 120 3.27 -8.69 -7.07
N ASP A 121 3.98 -7.66 -6.60
CA ASP A 121 4.21 -6.43 -7.38
C ASP A 121 5.06 -6.69 -8.62
N HIS A 122 6.03 -7.61 -8.52
CA HIS A 122 6.80 -8.04 -9.68
C HIS A 122 5.96 -8.76 -10.73
N TRP A 123 5.14 -9.74 -10.31
CA TRP A 123 4.24 -10.44 -11.23
C TRP A 123 3.22 -9.51 -11.85
N LEU A 124 2.67 -8.58 -11.07
CA LEU A 124 1.76 -7.55 -11.55
C LEU A 124 2.40 -6.70 -12.63
N ALA A 125 3.62 -6.21 -12.39
CA ALA A 125 4.35 -5.37 -13.33
C ALA A 125 4.71 -6.12 -14.63
N LEU A 126 5.22 -7.35 -14.53
CA LEU A 126 5.55 -8.16 -15.70
C LEU A 126 4.32 -8.50 -16.55
N THR A 127 3.22 -8.88 -15.90
CA THR A 127 1.97 -9.22 -16.61
C THR A 127 1.39 -7.98 -17.28
N LYS A 128 1.39 -6.83 -16.57
CA LYS A 128 0.98 -5.54 -17.15
C LYS A 128 1.84 -5.12 -18.33
N GLU A 129 3.15 -5.32 -18.28
CA GLU A 129 4.04 -4.98 -19.40
C GLU A 129 3.66 -5.72 -20.67
N VAL A 130 3.47 -7.04 -20.59
CA VAL A 130 3.04 -7.86 -21.74
C VAL A 130 1.66 -7.41 -22.23
N LEU A 131 0.75 -7.11 -21.31
CA LEU A 131 -0.59 -6.58 -21.63
C LEU A 131 -0.53 -5.27 -22.42
N LEU A 132 0.26 -4.32 -21.91
CA LEU A 132 0.36 -2.98 -22.48
C LEU A 132 1.11 -3.00 -23.80
N MET A 133 2.10 -3.89 -23.96
CA MET A 133 2.77 -4.15 -25.24
C MET A 133 1.78 -4.61 -26.31
N HIS A 134 0.91 -5.57 -26.01
CA HIS A 134 -0.11 -6.04 -26.97
C HIS A 134 -1.16 -4.96 -27.27
N LYS A 135 -1.59 -4.20 -26.26
CA LYS A 135 -2.47 -3.03 -26.47
C LYS A 135 -1.82 -1.97 -27.34
N PHE A 136 -0.52 -1.73 -27.17
CA PHE A 136 0.25 -0.83 -28.02
C PHE A 136 0.28 -1.34 -29.46
N LEU A 137 0.61 -2.62 -29.68
CA LEU A 137 0.64 -3.22 -31.01
C LEU A 137 -0.72 -3.15 -31.72
N SER A 138 -1.83 -3.41 -31.01
CA SER A 138 -3.19 -3.24 -31.56
C SER A 138 -3.50 -1.78 -31.90
N LYS A 139 -3.25 -0.85 -30.95
CA LYS A 139 -3.56 0.58 -31.11
C LYS A 139 -2.85 1.20 -32.31
N PHE A 140 -1.57 0.89 -32.50
CA PHE A 140 -0.76 1.46 -33.57
C PHE A 140 -0.82 0.67 -34.89
N LYS A 141 -1.62 -0.41 -34.94
CA LYS A 141 -1.77 -1.30 -36.09
C LYS A 141 -0.43 -1.59 -36.75
N ALA A 142 0.52 -2.12 -35.98
CA ALA A 142 1.86 -2.46 -36.49
C ALA A 142 1.72 -3.40 -37.69
N GLY A 143 1.81 -2.82 -38.90
CA GLY A 143 1.34 -3.45 -40.14
C GLY A 143 2.27 -4.53 -40.67
N SER A 144 3.44 -4.72 -40.04
CA SER A 144 4.42 -5.73 -40.42
C SER A 144 4.78 -6.63 -39.22
N PRO A 145 4.87 -7.96 -39.41
CA PRO A 145 5.31 -8.91 -38.38
C PRO A 145 6.67 -8.55 -37.77
N ILE A 146 7.54 -7.92 -38.57
CA ILE A 146 8.90 -7.56 -38.18
C ILE A 146 8.89 -6.42 -37.15
N GLN A 147 8.03 -5.40 -37.32
CA GLN A 147 7.88 -4.31 -36.34
C GLN A 147 7.28 -4.80 -35.03
N ALA A 148 6.28 -5.69 -35.11
CA ALA A 148 5.72 -6.33 -33.93
C ALA A 148 6.81 -7.11 -33.17
N TRP A 149 7.63 -7.87 -33.90
CA TRP A 149 8.72 -8.64 -33.32
C TRP A 149 9.82 -7.78 -32.69
N GLU A 150 10.16 -6.62 -33.27
CA GLU A 150 11.09 -5.67 -32.64
C GLU A 150 10.55 -5.18 -31.28
N MET A 151 9.25 -4.97 -31.15
CA MET A 151 8.64 -4.61 -29.87
C MET A 151 8.63 -5.75 -28.86
N HIS A 152 8.29 -6.97 -29.31
CA HIS A 152 8.48 -8.16 -28.49
C HIS A 152 9.92 -8.27 -27.99
N ALA A 153 10.91 -8.07 -28.87
CA ALA A 153 12.31 -8.15 -28.51
C ALA A 153 12.72 -7.08 -27.48
N ARG A 154 12.26 -5.83 -27.63
CA ARG A 154 12.50 -4.76 -26.65
C ARG A 154 11.90 -5.08 -25.28
N THR A 155 10.68 -5.60 -25.25
CA THR A 155 10.02 -6.02 -24.00
C THR A 155 10.71 -7.22 -23.36
N ILE A 156 11.15 -8.20 -24.15
CA ILE A 156 11.90 -9.34 -23.63
C ILE A 156 13.21 -8.84 -23.01
N LEU A 157 13.98 -7.99 -23.71
CA LEU A 157 15.22 -7.41 -23.19
C LEU A 157 15.01 -6.55 -21.93
N SER A 158 13.91 -5.81 -21.82
CA SER A 158 13.59 -5.02 -20.63
C SER A 158 13.35 -5.92 -19.40
N ILE A 159 12.60 -7.02 -19.58
CA ILE A 159 12.34 -8.02 -18.54
C ILE A 159 13.62 -8.75 -18.13
N ILE A 160 14.48 -9.09 -19.09
CA ILE A 160 15.78 -9.72 -18.82
C ILE A 160 16.67 -8.80 -17.99
N ARG A 161 16.70 -7.51 -18.31
CA ARG A 161 17.43 -6.50 -17.55
C ARG A 161 16.90 -6.37 -16.13
N LEU A 162 15.58 -6.40 -15.95
CA LEU A 162 14.94 -6.40 -14.63
C LEU A 162 15.35 -7.64 -13.82
N HIS A 163 15.33 -8.83 -14.43
CA HIS A 163 15.79 -10.06 -13.79
C HIS A 163 17.25 -9.97 -13.36
N ALA A 164 18.13 -9.45 -14.23
CA ALA A 164 19.53 -9.24 -13.89
C ALA A 164 19.70 -8.26 -12.72
N ALA A 165 18.96 -7.15 -12.72
CA ALA A 165 19.02 -6.16 -11.64
C ALA A 165 18.53 -6.72 -10.30
N ARG A 166 17.44 -7.49 -10.29
CA ARG A 166 16.93 -8.15 -9.07
C ARG A 166 17.89 -9.22 -8.54
N GLU A 167 18.53 -9.96 -9.44
CA GLU A 167 19.53 -10.97 -9.06
C GLU A 167 20.80 -10.33 -8.46
N MET A 168 21.17 -9.13 -8.92
CA MET A 168 22.28 -8.36 -8.34
C MET A 168 21.90 -7.69 -7.00
N LEU A 169 20.65 -7.22 -6.88
CA LEU A 169 20.18 -6.42 -5.74
C LEU A 169 19.25 -7.22 -4.80
N ARG A 170 19.62 -8.46 -4.47
CA ARG A 170 18.78 -9.40 -3.68
C ARG A 170 18.19 -8.85 -2.38
N ILE A 171 18.88 -7.91 -1.72
CA ILE A 171 18.46 -7.32 -0.44
C ILE A 171 17.42 -6.20 -0.63
N CYS A 172 17.51 -5.46 -1.73
CA CYS A 172 16.63 -4.34 -2.05
C CYS A 172 16.34 -4.36 -3.55
N PRO A 173 15.41 -5.23 -4.00
CA PRO A 173 15.12 -5.34 -5.41
C PRO A 173 14.58 -4.00 -5.92
N PRO A 174 14.98 -3.56 -7.13
CA PRO A 174 14.48 -2.33 -7.70
C PRO A 174 12.98 -2.44 -8.00
N ASP A 175 12.34 -1.28 -8.07
CA ASP A 175 10.97 -1.14 -8.56
C ASP A 175 10.85 -1.73 -9.99
N PRO A 176 10.03 -2.77 -10.19
CA PRO A 176 9.86 -3.41 -11.49
C PRO A 176 9.44 -2.44 -12.60
N THR A 177 8.54 -1.49 -12.32
CA THR A 177 7.94 -0.61 -13.34
C THR A 177 9.02 0.22 -14.04
N LYS A 178 10.04 0.68 -13.30
CA LYS A 178 11.14 1.51 -13.82
C LYS A 178 12.03 0.83 -14.87
N PHE A 179 12.01 -0.49 -14.94
CA PHE A 179 12.79 -1.26 -15.93
C PHE A 179 11.98 -1.62 -17.18
N LEU A 180 10.65 -1.54 -17.08
CA LEU A 180 9.71 -1.97 -18.10
C LEU A 180 9.31 -0.76 -18.94
N ILE A 181 9.10 -0.94 -20.23
CA ILE A 181 8.92 0.18 -21.16
C ILE A 181 7.51 0.73 -21.01
N PHE A 182 6.51 -0.14 -21.19
CA PHE A 182 5.12 0.28 -21.24
C PHE A 182 4.56 0.57 -19.85
N ALA A 183 4.93 -0.24 -18.85
CA ALA A 183 4.53 0.01 -17.47
C ALA A 183 5.04 1.37 -16.97
N LEU A 184 6.29 1.74 -17.31
CA LEU A 184 6.86 3.04 -16.96
C LEU A 184 6.10 4.19 -17.62
N TYR A 185 5.95 4.17 -18.95
CA TYR A 185 5.31 5.28 -19.66
C TYR A 185 3.80 5.35 -19.45
N ASN A 186 3.16 4.28 -18.96
CA ASN A 186 1.77 4.34 -18.52
C ASN A 186 1.60 5.03 -17.16
N GLU A 187 2.66 5.12 -16.34
CA GLU A 187 2.63 5.80 -15.02
C GLU A 187 3.21 7.23 -15.07
N LEU A 188 4.13 7.51 -16.02
CA LEU A 188 4.77 8.82 -16.14
C LEU A 188 3.86 9.88 -16.79
N PRO A 189 3.96 11.15 -16.35
CA PRO A 189 3.30 12.26 -17.05
C PRO A 189 3.85 12.37 -18.49
N LYS A 190 2.94 12.56 -19.46
CA LYS A 190 3.24 12.61 -20.91
C LYS A 190 3.89 11.34 -21.48
N GLY A 191 3.82 10.20 -20.79
CA GLY A 191 4.33 8.95 -21.34
C GLY A 191 3.61 8.49 -22.62
N ASP A 192 2.32 8.85 -22.77
CA ASP A 192 1.56 8.61 -24.01
C ASP A 192 2.24 9.22 -25.26
N TYR A 193 2.80 10.42 -25.14
CA TYR A 193 3.52 11.09 -26.22
C TYR A 193 4.81 10.35 -26.59
N VAL A 194 5.51 9.79 -25.59
CA VAL A 194 6.70 8.96 -25.84
C VAL A 194 6.32 7.67 -26.55
N LEU A 195 5.22 7.03 -26.16
CA LEU A 195 4.72 5.83 -26.85
C LEU A 195 4.32 6.15 -28.30
N GLU A 196 3.69 7.29 -28.55
CA GLU A 196 3.36 7.72 -29.91
C GLU A 196 4.62 7.96 -30.77
N GLN A 197 5.62 8.67 -30.23
CA GLN A 197 6.90 8.88 -30.92
C GLN A 197 7.67 7.56 -31.11
N LEU A 198 7.55 6.63 -30.16
CA LEU A 198 8.11 5.29 -30.29
C LEU A 198 7.47 4.53 -31.46
N ALA A 199 6.14 4.61 -31.60
CA ALA A 199 5.40 4.02 -32.72
C ALA A 199 5.82 4.64 -34.07
N GLU A 200 5.95 5.96 -34.13
CA GLU A 200 6.39 6.66 -35.33
C GLU A 200 7.81 6.24 -35.74
N SER A 201 8.73 6.13 -34.77
CA SER A 201 10.10 5.67 -35.01
C SER A 201 10.15 4.25 -35.59
N LEU A 202 9.27 3.34 -35.13
CA LEU A 202 9.22 1.96 -35.62
C LEU A 202 8.78 1.86 -37.09
N ASN A 203 7.94 2.80 -37.54
CA ASN A 203 7.48 2.83 -38.93
C ASN A 203 8.56 3.28 -39.92
N LYS A 204 9.61 3.97 -39.45
CA LYS A 204 10.65 4.56 -40.30
C LYS A 204 12.02 3.87 -40.17
N VAL A 205 12.25 3.07 -39.11
CA VAL A 205 13.53 2.38 -38.87
C VAL A 205 13.71 1.21 -39.84
N ASN A 206 14.82 1.22 -40.59
CA ASN A 206 15.29 0.07 -41.35
C ASN A 206 15.77 -1.04 -40.39
N ILE A 207 14.97 -2.09 -40.25
CA ILE A 207 15.14 -3.16 -39.24
C ILE A 207 16.41 -4.01 -39.45
N ALA A 208 17.07 -3.86 -40.61
CA ALA A 208 18.34 -4.49 -40.95
C ALA A 208 19.57 -3.94 -40.21
N GLN A 209 19.40 -2.99 -39.27
CA GLN A 209 20.54 -2.47 -38.51
C GLN A 209 21.06 -3.49 -37.46
N PRO A 210 22.39 -3.72 -37.38
CA PRO A 210 23.02 -4.74 -36.51
C PRO A 210 22.93 -4.48 -34.99
N CYS A 211 22.25 -3.41 -34.59
CA CYS A 211 22.01 -2.99 -33.20
C CYS A 211 20.52 -2.96 -32.81
N SER A 212 19.62 -3.50 -33.63
CA SER A 212 18.19 -3.62 -33.29
C SER A 212 17.98 -4.57 -32.11
N ALA A 213 16.88 -4.41 -31.36
CA ALA A 213 16.59 -5.29 -30.22
C ALA A 213 16.44 -6.74 -30.68
N HIS A 214 15.82 -6.94 -31.86
CA HIS A 214 15.76 -8.21 -32.55
C HIS A 214 17.15 -8.86 -32.74
N SER A 215 18.12 -8.12 -33.29
CA SER A 215 19.47 -8.65 -33.55
C SER A 215 20.23 -9.00 -32.26
N ILE A 216 20.02 -8.24 -31.19
CA ILE A 216 20.62 -8.50 -29.87
C ILE A 216 20.04 -9.78 -29.27
N LEU A 217 18.72 -9.95 -29.35
CA LEU A 217 18.03 -11.13 -28.83
C LEU A 217 18.44 -12.40 -29.59
N ARG A 218 18.60 -12.30 -30.92
CA ARG A 218 19.17 -13.38 -31.76
C ARG A 218 20.56 -13.81 -31.28
N LYS A 219 21.46 -12.86 -31.00
CA LYS A 219 22.81 -13.13 -30.46
C LYS A 219 22.80 -13.78 -29.07
N MET A 220 21.70 -13.70 -28.33
CA MET A 220 21.54 -14.34 -27.01
C MET A 220 21.00 -15.78 -27.08
N ASN A 221 21.01 -16.41 -28.27
CA ASN A 221 20.52 -17.77 -28.55
C ASN A 221 19.00 -17.96 -28.35
N PHE A 222 18.19 -16.96 -28.71
CA PHE A 222 16.75 -17.15 -28.89
C PHE A 222 16.49 -17.48 -30.37
N SER A 223 15.91 -18.66 -30.65
CA SER A 223 15.63 -19.16 -32.01
C SER A 223 14.45 -18.42 -32.62
N GLU A 224 14.60 -17.88 -33.82
CA GLU A 224 13.57 -17.09 -34.53
C GLU A 224 12.31 -17.93 -34.87
N PRO A 225 11.10 -17.32 -34.92
CA PRO A 225 10.01 -17.88 -35.72
C PRO A 225 10.40 -17.88 -37.19
N THR A 226 10.11 -18.96 -37.92
CA THR A 226 10.47 -19.11 -39.33
C THR A 226 9.70 -18.11 -40.19
N ILE A 227 10.19 -16.87 -40.30
CA ILE A 227 9.73 -15.91 -41.30
C ILE A 227 10.59 -16.16 -42.53
N SER A 228 9.96 -16.70 -43.58
CA SER A 228 10.60 -17.05 -44.84
C SER A 228 11.52 -15.94 -45.34
N GLU A 229 12.80 -16.27 -45.51
CA GLU A 229 13.80 -15.48 -46.20
C GLU A 229 13.24 -15.00 -47.55
N ILE A 230 12.98 -13.70 -47.67
CA ILE A 230 12.89 -13.09 -48.99
C ILE A 230 14.33 -12.97 -49.47
N GLU A 231 14.65 -13.84 -50.43
CA GLU A 231 15.90 -13.87 -51.19
C GLU A 231 16.38 -12.45 -51.53
N GLU A 232 17.64 -12.17 -51.19
CA GLU A 232 18.44 -11.10 -51.79
C GLU A 232 18.52 -11.33 -53.31
N LYS A 233 17.52 -10.89 -54.06
CA LYS A 233 17.71 -10.60 -55.49
C LYS A 233 18.34 -9.23 -55.61
N GLY A 234 19.65 -9.27 -55.84
CA GLY A 234 20.45 -8.09 -56.14
C GLY A 234 19.80 -7.23 -57.21
N VAL A 235 19.51 -5.99 -56.85
CA VAL A 235 19.35 -4.90 -57.78
C VAL A 235 20.25 -3.78 -57.28
N ASN A 236 21.29 -3.55 -58.07
CA ASN A 236 22.25 -2.48 -57.96
C ASN A 236 21.51 -1.15 -58.18
N GLU A 237 21.24 -0.37 -57.13
CA GLU A 237 20.83 1.02 -57.29
C GLU A 237 21.30 1.90 -56.12
N LYS A 238 22.31 2.71 -56.45
CA LYS A 238 22.74 3.99 -55.86
C LYS A 238 22.49 4.20 -54.36
N THR A 239 23.60 4.15 -53.64
CA THR A 239 23.85 4.86 -52.38
C THR A 239 23.59 6.37 -52.56
N GLU A 240 22.35 6.81 -52.43
CA GLU A 240 22.05 8.17 -51.99
C GLU A 240 21.88 8.13 -50.47
N THR A 241 22.90 8.65 -49.79
CA THR A 241 22.92 8.90 -48.36
C THR A 241 21.79 9.85 -47.97
N ILE A 242 20.66 9.32 -47.51
CA ILE A 242 19.69 10.06 -46.69
C ILE A 242 20.18 9.98 -45.24
N ALA A 243 21.21 10.76 -44.91
CA ALA A 243 21.74 10.88 -43.55
C ALA A 243 20.95 11.90 -42.68
N GLY A 244 19.86 12.45 -43.21
CA GLY A 244 19.05 13.49 -42.55
C GLY A 244 17.90 12.96 -41.69
N SER A 245 17.14 11.96 -42.15
CA SER A 245 15.89 11.58 -41.46
C SER A 245 16.09 10.69 -40.23
N GLU A 246 17.04 9.74 -40.25
CA GLU A 246 17.27 8.83 -39.11
C GLU A 246 17.78 9.55 -37.85
N ASN A 247 18.57 10.62 -38.03
CA ASN A 247 19.07 11.41 -36.91
C ASN A 247 17.96 12.28 -36.30
N ASP A 248 17.13 12.91 -37.13
CA ASP A 248 16.05 13.78 -36.66
C ASP A 248 15.00 13.00 -35.82
N ASP A 249 14.64 11.78 -36.21
CA ASP A 249 13.65 10.98 -35.47
C ASP A 249 14.22 10.38 -34.16
N LYS A 250 15.49 9.97 -34.15
CA LYS A 250 16.16 9.58 -32.90
C LYS A 250 16.20 10.76 -31.94
N THR A 251 16.43 11.97 -32.46
CA THR A 251 16.41 13.18 -31.65
C THR A 251 14.99 13.55 -31.19
N SER A 252 13.93 13.26 -31.96
CA SER A 252 12.55 13.53 -31.53
C SER A 252 12.11 12.63 -30.37
N LEU A 253 12.36 11.31 -30.46
CA LEU A 253 12.09 10.36 -29.39
C LEU A 253 12.95 10.66 -28.15
N GLU A 254 14.23 10.94 -28.33
CA GLU A 254 15.13 11.30 -27.23
C GLU A 254 14.67 12.60 -26.54
N THR A 255 14.21 13.59 -27.29
CA THR A 255 13.64 14.82 -26.76
C THR A 255 12.36 14.54 -25.96
N ALA A 256 11.46 13.70 -26.46
CA ALA A 256 10.26 13.27 -25.74
C ALA A 256 10.59 12.58 -24.40
N ILE A 257 11.60 11.70 -24.41
CA ILE A 257 12.08 11.00 -23.20
C ILE A 257 12.70 11.99 -22.19
N ASN A 258 13.46 12.97 -22.66
CA ASN A 258 14.06 13.96 -21.77
C ASN A 258 13.02 14.92 -21.17
N GLN A 259 11.98 15.27 -21.93
CA GLN A 259 10.87 16.07 -21.44
C GLN A 259 10.06 15.35 -20.36
N THR A 260 9.69 14.08 -20.59
CA THR A 260 8.98 13.26 -19.59
C THR A 260 9.77 13.10 -18.29
N ARG A 261 11.09 12.89 -18.38
CA ARG A 261 11.97 12.85 -17.19
C ARG A 261 12.04 14.19 -16.44
N LYS A 262 12.03 15.31 -17.16
CA LYS A 262 12.03 16.64 -16.52
C LYS A 262 10.74 16.84 -15.72
N GLU A 263 9.61 16.48 -16.32
CA GLU A 263 8.29 16.59 -15.67
C GLU A 263 8.14 15.63 -14.49
N GLU A 264 8.64 14.40 -14.61
CA GLU A 264 8.71 13.46 -13.48
C GLU A 264 9.46 14.08 -12.29
N ARG A 265 10.61 14.71 -12.54
CA ARG A 265 11.39 15.38 -11.47
C ARG A 265 10.63 16.54 -10.86
N GLU A 266 9.93 17.34 -11.67
CA GLU A 266 9.09 18.43 -11.17
C GLU A 266 7.95 17.92 -10.28
N VAL A 267 7.29 16.82 -10.67
CA VAL A 267 6.23 16.18 -9.88
C VAL A 267 6.78 15.58 -8.58
N VAL A 268 7.92 14.90 -8.62
CA VAL A 268 8.58 14.35 -7.42
C VAL A 268 8.96 15.48 -6.47
N ASN A 269 9.59 16.54 -6.95
CA ASN A 269 9.95 17.71 -6.14
C ASN A 269 8.71 18.38 -5.52
N ALA A 270 7.61 18.50 -6.28
CA ALA A 270 6.36 19.05 -5.76
C ALA A 270 5.76 18.16 -4.67
N LYS A 271 5.81 16.83 -4.84
CA LYS A 271 5.34 15.87 -3.84
C LYS A 271 6.19 15.93 -2.57
N GLU A 272 7.52 16.00 -2.70
CA GLU A 272 8.44 16.16 -1.57
C GLU A 272 8.20 17.48 -0.84
N ALA A 273 7.96 18.58 -1.55
CA ALA A 273 7.60 19.86 -0.93
C ALA A 273 6.26 19.78 -0.17
N ILE A 274 5.25 19.08 -0.71
CA ILE A 274 3.97 18.86 -0.03
C ILE A 274 4.15 17.98 1.23
N GLU A 275 4.96 16.93 1.15
CA GLU A 275 5.26 16.07 2.30
C GLU A 275 6.07 16.82 3.37
N GLY A 276 7.05 17.64 2.98
CA GLY A 276 7.77 18.51 3.90
C GLY A 276 6.86 19.51 4.62
N LEU A 277 5.95 20.16 3.89
CA LEU A 277 4.95 21.07 4.47
C LEU A 277 3.95 20.34 5.37
N LYS A 278 3.63 19.07 5.06
CA LYS A 278 2.77 18.21 5.88
C LYS A 278 3.47 17.82 7.18
N ASP A 279 4.75 17.50 7.15
CA ASP A 279 5.54 17.17 8.35
C ASP A 279 5.72 18.39 9.26
N GLU A 280 5.88 19.59 8.69
CA GLU A 280 5.95 20.83 9.46
C GLU A 280 4.62 21.15 10.16
N GLY A 281 3.49 21.03 9.46
CA GLY A 281 2.14 21.19 10.05
C GLY A 281 1.73 20.09 11.04
N ILE A 282 2.31 18.89 10.92
CA ILE A 282 2.17 17.81 11.91
C ILE A 282 3.08 18.07 13.12
N SER A 283 4.28 18.62 12.92
CA SER A 283 5.24 18.90 13.99
C SER A 283 4.73 19.92 15.00
N GLU A 284 4.06 20.98 14.54
CA GLU A 284 3.47 22.01 15.43
C GLU A 284 2.29 21.47 16.24
N ASN A 285 1.44 20.65 15.61
CA ASN A 285 0.37 19.93 16.31
C ASN A 285 0.90 18.86 17.28
N ALA A 286 2.03 18.21 16.93
CA ALA A 286 2.71 17.24 17.78
C ALA A 286 3.36 17.91 19.00
N LEU A 287 3.87 19.14 18.87
CA LEU A 287 4.35 19.95 20.00
C LEU A 287 3.22 20.24 21.00
N ILE A 288 2.04 20.64 20.51
CA ILE A 288 0.85 20.87 21.34
C ILE A 288 0.40 19.58 22.03
N LEU A 289 0.41 18.44 21.30
CA LEU A 289 0.07 17.12 21.85
C LEU A 289 1.08 16.64 22.91
N MET A 290 2.38 16.87 22.68
CA MET A 290 3.46 16.54 23.62
C MET A 290 3.36 17.37 24.91
N GLU A 291 2.98 18.64 24.79
CA GLU A 291 2.73 19.55 25.91
C GLU A 291 1.51 19.11 26.73
N LEU A 292 0.43 18.66 26.07
CA LEU A 292 -0.80 18.16 26.70
C LEU A 292 -0.65 16.79 27.37
N LEU A 293 0.25 15.93 26.87
CA LEU A 293 0.51 14.59 27.42
C LEU A 293 1.56 14.57 28.54
N LYS A 294 2.15 15.72 28.92
CA LYS A 294 3.12 15.83 30.02
C LYS A 294 2.74 15.07 31.30
N PRO A 295 1.51 15.15 31.85
CA PRO A 295 1.15 14.40 33.05
C PRO A 295 1.11 12.88 32.81
N LEU A 296 0.70 12.42 31.62
CA LEU A 296 0.62 11.00 31.26
C LEU A 296 2.01 10.39 30.97
N LYS A 297 2.91 11.21 30.41
CA LYS A 297 4.28 10.83 30.09
C LYS A 297 5.05 10.35 31.31
N SER A 298 4.82 10.94 32.48
CA SER A 298 5.50 10.54 33.73
C SER A 298 5.19 9.09 34.13
N GLY A 299 3.92 8.68 34.10
CA GLY A 299 3.50 7.31 34.39
C GLY A 299 3.95 6.31 33.32
N PHE A 300 3.87 6.71 32.04
CA PHE A 300 4.32 5.88 30.92
C PHE A 300 5.83 5.65 30.94
N VAL A 301 6.64 6.68 31.20
CA VAL A 301 8.11 6.56 31.29
C VAL A 301 8.51 5.70 32.48
N TRP A 302 7.84 5.82 33.64
CA TRP A 302 8.11 4.95 34.78
C TRP A 302 7.79 3.47 34.46
N PHE A 303 6.66 3.21 33.78
CA PHE A 303 6.28 1.87 33.35
C PHE A 303 7.28 1.27 32.36
N TRP A 304 7.68 2.04 31.33
CA TRP A 304 8.68 1.61 30.36
C TRP A 304 10.07 1.40 30.97
N LYS A 305 10.48 2.27 31.90
CA LYS A 305 11.74 2.14 32.66
C LYS A 305 11.75 0.92 33.58
N THR A 306 10.58 0.53 34.07
CA THR A 306 10.40 -0.71 34.84
C THR A 306 10.41 -1.93 33.92
N LEU A 307 9.97 -1.80 32.67
CA LEU A 307 10.02 -2.89 31.69
C LEU A 307 11.41 -3.07 31.04
N SER A 308 12.21 -2.00 30.93
CA SER A 308 13.54 -2.01 30.32
C SER A 308 14.64 -2.61 31.21
N TRP A 309 14.30 -3.22 32.35
CA TRP A 309 15.24 -3.90 33.26
C TRP A 309 16.42 -3.02 33.75
N GLU A 310 16.27 -1.69 33.70
CA GLU A 310 17.31 -0.75 34.10
C GLU A 310 17.66 -0.83 35.61
N ARG A 311 16.73 -1.38 36.43
CA ARG A 311 16.92 -1.67 37.86
C ARG A 311 16.35 -3.06 38.21
N PRO A 312 17.17 -4.14 38.17
CA PRO A 312 16.68 -5.51 38.26
C PRO A 312 15.97 -5.85 39.58
N GLY A 313 16.34 -5.19 40.69
CA GLY A 313 15.66 -5.41 41.98
C GLY A 313 14.20 -4.93 42.00
N THR A 314 13.93 -3.76 41.42
CA THR A 314 12.57 -3.21 41.37
C THR A 314 11.68 -3.95 40.37
N THR A 315 12.25 -4.42 39.25
CA THR A 315 11.50 -5.18 38.25
C THR A 315 11.09 -6.55 38.78
N LEU A 316 11.98 -7.24 39.50
CA LEU A 316 11.66 -8.53 40.13
C LEU A 316 10.54 -8.41 41.18
N VAL A 317 10.55 -7.36 41.99
CA VAL A 317 9.48 -7.11 42.98
C VAL A 317 8.14 -6.84 42.28
N VAL A 318 8.14 -6.02 41.22
CA VAL A 318 6.92 -5.74 40.44
C VAL A 318 6.40 -7.01 39.75
N ILE A 319 7.28 -7.82 39.17
CA ILE A 319 6.91 -9.10 38.56
C ILE A 319 6.31 -10.04 39.61
N ALA A 320 6.94 -10.19 40.78
CA ALA A 320 6.41 -11.02 41.86
C ALA A 320 5.03 -10.55 42.33
N ILE A 321 4.81 -9.25 42.46
CA ILE A 321 3.51 -8.66 42.80
C ILE A 321 2.48 -8.97 41.71
N VAL A 322 2.83 -8.78 40.43
CA VAL A 322 1.93 -9.07 39.30
C VAL A 322 1.60 -10.56 39.24
N THR A 323 2.58 -11.44 39.42
CA THR A 323 2.38 -12.89 39.45
C THR A 323 1.44 -13.30 40.59
N VAL A 324 1.58 -12.71 41.78
CA VAL A 324 0.67 -12.95 42.92
C VAL A 324 -0.75 -12.43 42.63
N ILE A 325 -0.88 -11.25 42.02
CA ILE A 325 -2.20 -10.68 41.64
C ILE A 325 -2.92 -11.55 40.61
N VAL A 326 -2.19 -12.09 39.62
CA VAL A 326 -2.73 -12.99 38.61
C VAL A 326 -3.10 -14.34 39.21
N TYR A 327 -2.20 -14.93 40.01
CA TYR A 327 -2.40 -16.23 40.65
C TYR A 327 -3.61 -16.24 41.60
N MET A 328 -3.84 -15.15 42.34
CA MET A 328 -4.96 -15.02 43.26
C MET A 328 -6.27 -14.58 42.59
N GLU A 329 -6.31 -14.43 41.26
CA GLU A 329 -7.45 -13.85 40.50
C GLU A 329 -7.86 -12.43 40.96
N TRP A 330 -6.94 -11.65 41.57
CA TRP A 330 -7.23 -10.31 42.10
C TRP A 330 -7.17 -9.20 41.04
N VAL A 331 -7.00 -9.57 39.77
CA VAL A 331 -6.90 -8.64 38.64
C VAL A 331 -8.08 -7.66 38.60
N GLY A 332 -9.31 -8.11 38.85
CA GLY A 332 -10.49 -7.23 38.92
C GLY A 332 -10.41 -6.19 40.05
N LYS A 333 -9.95 -6.61 41.24
CA LYS A 333 -9.74 -5.71 42.40
C LYS A 333 -8.61 -4.72 42.15
N ALA A 334 -7.54 -5.14 41.48
CA ALA A 334 -6.44 -4.26 41.09
C ALA A 334 -6.89 -3.19 40.08
N ILE A 335 -7.71 -3.56 39.08
CA ILE A 335 -8.32 -2.61 38.13
C ILE A 335 -9.23 -1.63 38.87
N SER A 336 -10.08 -2.12 39.79
CA SER A 336 -10.92 -1.25 40.61
C SER A 336 -10.09 -0.26 41.45
N ALA A 337 -9.00 -0.71 42.07
CA ALA A 337 -8.12 0.16 42.85
C ALA A 337 -7.50 1.25 41.97
N GLY A 338 -7.05 0.91 40.75
CA GLY A 338 -6.54 1.89 39.78
C GLY A 338 -7.58 2.94 39.38
N MET A 339 -8.82 2.54 39.15
CA MET A 339 -9.94 3.45 38.83
C MET A 339 -10.26 4.40 39.99
N LEU A 340 -10.20 3.92 41.24
CA LEU A 340 -10.40 4.77 42.42
C LEU A 340 -9.25 5.77 42.63
N VAL A 341 -8.00 5.36 42.37
CA VAL A 341 -6.84 6.26 42.39
C VAL A 341 -6.99 7.36 41.32
N LEU A 342 -7.51 7.02 40.13
CA LEU A 342 -7.81 7.99 39.08
C LEU A 342 -8.83 9.03 39.56
N VAL A 343 -9.93 8.60 40.17
CA VAL A 343 -10.96 9.50 40.72
C VAL A 343 -10.37 10.37 41.84
N ALA A 344 -9.55 9.80 42.73
CA ALA A 344 -8.86 10.55 43.78
C ALA A 344 -7.94 11.62 43.20
N LYS A 345 -7.22 11.32 42.10
CA LYS A 345 -6.39 12.30 41.38
C LYS A 345 -7.22 13.39 40.71
N MET A 346 -8.37 13.07 40.13
CA MET A 346 -9.29 14.06 39.58
C MET A 346 -9.83 15.01 40.67
N ILE A 347 -10.16 14.48 41.86
CA ILE A 347 -10.59 15.27 43.02
C ILE A 347 -9.43 16.13 43.56
N GLN A 348 -8.22 15.58 43.63
CA GLN A 348 -7.02 16.31 44.05
C GLN A 348 -6.74 17.49 43.11
N ALA A 349 -6.74 17.25 41.79
CA ALA A 349 -6.56 18.30 40.79
C ALA A 349 -7.64 19.40 40.89
N ARG A 350 -8.87 19.03 41.27
CA ARG A 350 -9.96 19.98 41.54
C ARG A 350 -9.70 20.81 42.81
N GLN A 351 -9.20 20.19 43.87
CA GLN A 351 -8.90 20.87 45.14
C GLN A 351 -7.72 21.84 44.99
N GLU A 352 -6.67 21.44 44.28
CA GLU A 352 -5.51 22.29 43.97
C GLU A 352 -5.94 23.49 43.11
N LYS A 353 -6.83 23.29 42.13
CA LYS A 353 -7.35 24.39 41.30
C LYS A 353 -8.30 25.35 42.02
N LEU A 354 -9.02 24.88 43.03
CA LEU A 354 -9.83 25.75 43.90
C LEU A 354 -8.95 26.62 44.82
N LYS A 355 -7.76 26.14 45.17
CA LYS A 355 -6.74 26.91 45.91
C LYS A 355 -6.01 27.90 44.99
N ASP A 356 -5.82 27.56 43.72
CA ASP A 356 -5.03 28.31 42.75
C ASP A 356 -5.91 29.16 41.81
N LYS A 357 -6.80 29.98 42.39
CA LYS A 357 -7.68 30.89 41.62
C LYS A 357 -6.93 32.06 40.96
N GLN A 358 -5.59 32.06 40.95
CA GLN A 358 -4.80 33.17 40.44
C GLN A 358 -3.42 32.74 39.93
N LYS A 359 -3.38 32.01 38.82
CA LYS A 359 -2.22 32.05 37.91
C LYS A 359 -2.60 31.50 36.53
N GLU A 360 -2.82 32.44 35.63
CA GLU A 360 -2.99 32.21 34.20
C GLU A 360 -1.61 31.90 33.61
N ILE A 361 -1.50 30.79 32.88
CA ILE A 361 -0.25 30.30 32.29
C ILE A 361 -0.21 30.80 30.84
N THR A 362 0.75 31.68 30.56
CA THR A 362 1.02 32.31 29.27
C THR A 362 2.10 31.53 28.52
N VAL A 363 1.83 31.11 27.28
CA VAL A 363 2.84 30.57 26.36
C VAL A 363 2.53 31.08 24.96
N CYS A 364 3.55 31.66 24.33
CA CYS A 364 3.49 32.36 23.04
C CYS A 364 3.74 31.39 21.88
N THR A 365 2.91 31.46 20.84
CA THR A 365 3.25 30.95 19.50
C THR A 365 2.56 31.83 18.46
N ALA A 366 3.37 32.49 17.64
CA ALA A 366 2.92 33.29 16.51
C ALA A 366 2.60 32.37 15.33
N PHE A 367 1.44 32.52 14.69
CA PHE A 367 1.36 32.53 13.21
C PHE A 367 -0.01 32.99 12.70
N GLU A 368 0.05 33.83 11.67
CA GLU A 368 -1.04 34.48 10.94
C GLU A 368 -1.30 33.72 9.63
N PRO A 369 -2.53 33.31 9.29
CA PRO A 369 -2.78 32.55 8.07
C PRO A 369 -2.96 33.51 6.88
N THR A 370 -1.92 33.70 6.08
CA THR A 370 -2.03 34.44 4.82
C THR A 370 -2.71 33.58 3.74
N ALA A 371 -3.81 34.12 3.23
CA ALA A 371 -4.55 33.62 2.10
C ALA A 371 -3.85 33.99 0.78
N SER A 372 -3.49 32.98 -0.01
CA SER A 372 -3.25 32.98 -1.47
C SER A 372 -2.54 31.65 -1.77
N THR A 373 -3.03 30.74 -2.61
CA THR A 373 -3.03 30.88 -4.07
C THR A 373 -3.85 29.71 -4.65
N ARG A 374 -4.90 30.04 -5.43
CA ARG A 374 -5.51 29.21 -6.48
C ARG A 374 -4.42 28.80 -7.48
N GLU A 375 -4.30 27.61 -8.06
CA GLU A 375 -5.25 26.68 -8.66
C GLU A 375 -4.48 25.37 -8.99
N ASN A 376 -5.21 24.26 -9.18
CA ASN A 376 -4.77 22.92 -9.62
C ASN A 376 -4.14 21.99 -8.57
N ILE A 377 -4.97 21.09 -8.02
CA ILE A 377 -4.86 19.61 -8.02
C ILE A 377 -6.05 19.09 -7.17
N VAL A 378 -7.14 18.68 -7.84
CA VAL A 378 -8.42 18.37 -7.18
C VAL A 378 -8.45 16.96 -6.53
N SER A 379 -7.47 16.09 -6.79
CA SER A 379 -7.44 14.75 -6.18
C SER A 379 -6.57 14.65 -4.91
N ALA A 380 -5.51 15.46 -4.76
CA ALA A 380 -4.67 15.50 -3.57
C ALA A 380 -5.23 16.37 -2.45
N GLN A 381 -5.99 17.43 -2.79
CA GLN A 381 -6.60 18.32 -1.81
C GLN A 381 -7.69 17.64 -0.97
N TYR A 382 -8.46 16.72 -1.53
CA TYR A 382 -9.48 15.99 -0.75
C TYR A 382 -8.83 15.11 0.32
N MET A 383 -7.75 14.39 -0.04
CA MET A 383 -7.02 13.55 0.90
C MET A 383 -6.31 14.40 1.97
N TYR A 384 -5.70 15.53 1.58
CA TYR A 384 -5.08 16.47 2.51
C TYR A 384 -6.10 17.07 3.49
N MET A 385 -7.23 17.57 2.99
CA MET A 385 -8.31 18.11 3.82
C MET A 385 -8.88 17.04 4.77
N THR A 386 -9.02 15.80 4.30
CA THR A 386 -9.49 14.69 5.14
C THR A 386 -8.50 14.37 6.27
N ILE A 387 -7.19 14.35 5.98
CA ILE A 387 -6.16 14.09 6.99
C ILE A 387 -6.10 15.24 8.02
N CYS A 388 -6.12 16.49 7.57
CA CYS A 388 -6.17 17.64 8.47
C CYS A 388 -7.43 17.63 9.35
N GLN A 389 -8.58 17.22 8.79
CA GLN A 389 -9.81 17.04 9.57
C GLN A 389 -9.70 15.94 10.61
N ILE A 390 -9.10 14.79 10.28
CA ILE A 390 -8.88 13.69 11.23
C ILE A 390 -7.95 14.13 12.36
N ILE A 391 -6.84 14.81 12.04
CA ILE A 391 -5.90 15.33 13.04
C ILE A 391 -6.57 16.38 13.92
N HIS A 392 -7.33 17.30 13.34
CA HIS A 392 -8.07 18.31 14.08
C HIS A 392 -9.12 17.67 15.00
N GLN A 393 -9.88 16.69 14.52
CA GLN A 393 -10.83 15.92 15.34
C GLN A 393 -10.12 15.17 16.47
N ALA A 394 -8.97 14.54 16.21
CA ALA A 394 -8.16 13.88 17.23
C ALA A 394 -7.68 14.87 18.30
N ASN A 395 -7.17 16.04 17.90
CA ASN A 395 -6.73 17.07 18.83
C ASN A 395 -7.87 17.59 19.69
N VAL A 396 -9.05 17.85 19.11
CA VAL A 396 -10.24 18.29 19.84
C VAL A 396 -10.71 17.22 20.83
N THR A 397 -10.71 15.94 20.45
CA THR A 397 -11.10 14.85 21.36
C THR A 397 -10.12 14.68 22.53
N ILE A 398 -8.82 14.81 22.28
CA ILE A 398 -7.78 14.77 23.33
C ILE A 398 -7.91 15.97 24.27
N LEU A 399 -8.15 17.18 23.75
CA LEU A 399 -8.39 18.39 24.54
C LEU A 399 -9.67 18.29 25.38
N LYS A 400 -10.74 17.68 24.85
CA LYS A 400 -11.97 17.37 25.60
C LYS A 400 -11.70 16.36 26.72
N LEU A 401 -10.98 15.27 26.43
CA LEU A 401 -10.63 14.25 27.43
C LEU A 401 -9.76 14.83 28.55
N HIS A 402 -8.77 15.64 28.20
CA HIS A 402 -7.92 16.36 29.16
C HIS A 402 -8.74 17.35 30.01
N SER A 403 -9.67 18.09 29.40
CA SER A 403 -10.58 19.00 30.11
C SER A 403 -11.41 18.28 31.18
N VAL A 404 -11.89 17.06 30.86
CA VAL A 404 -12.65 16.25 31.80
C VAL A 404 -11.76 15.65 32.89
N LEU A 405 -10.57 15.15 32.53
CA LEU A 405 -9.62 14.55 33.46
C LEU A 405 -9.07 15.56 34.47
N VAL A 406 -8.77 16.79 34.04
CA VAL A 406 -8.32 17.90 34.89
C VAL A 406 -9.51 18.63 35.56
N SER A 407 -10.72 18.06 35.46
CA SER A 407 -11.95 18.59 36.08
C SER A 407 -12.28 20.05 35.71
N ARG A 408 -11.92 20.49 34.50
CA ARG A 408 -12.16 21.87 34.02
C ARG A 408 -13.63 22.12 33.65
N ALA A 409 -14.37 21.07 33.29
CA ALA A 409 -15.82 21.09 33.10
C ALA A 409 -16.51 20.35 34.26
N PRO A 410 -16.84 21.02 35.38
CA PRO A 410 -17.23 20.34 36.63
C PRO A 410 -18.51 19.51 36.49
N LYS A 411 -19.46 19.95 35.64
CA LYS A 411 -20.71 19.22 35.39
C LYS A 411 -20.47 17.86 34.69
N HIS A 412 -19.60 17.84 33.68
CA HIS A 412 -19.31 16.62 32.91
C HIS A 412 -18.31 15.71 33.64
N ALA A 413 -17.32 16.30 34.33
CA ALA A 413 -16.39 15.56 35.17
C ALA A 413 -17.08 14.82 36.31
N ASN A 414 -18.11 15.41 36.95
CA ASN A 414 -18.89 14.72 37.99
C ASN A 414 -19.63 13.49 37.44
N VAL A 415 -20.25 13.58 36.27
CA VAL A 415 -20.92 12.45 35.62
C VAL A 415 -19.92 11.34 35.30
N MET A 416 -18.74 11.70 34.80
CA MET A 416 -17.68 10.73 34.50
C MET A 416 -17.09 10.11 35.76
N MET A 417 -16.89 10.87 36.84
CA MET A 417 -16.42 10.34 38.13
C MET A 417 -17.44 9.36 38.72
N VAL A 418 -18.74 9.66 38.66
CA VAL A 418 -19.80 8.73 39.11
C VAL A 418 -19.80 7.46 38.26
N GLY A 419 -19.66 7.59 36.94
CA GLY A 419 -19.55 6.45 36.02
C GLY A 419 -18.33 5.57 36.29
N ILE A 420 -17.14 6.18 36.46
CA ILE A 420 -15.89 5.47 36.79
C ILE A 420 -16.00 4.78 38.16
N THR A 421 -16.63 5.43 39.14
CA THR A 421 -16.86 4.85 40.48
C THR A 421 -17.81 3.66 40.43
N GLY A 422 -18.93 3.77 39.69
CA GLY A 422 -19.85 2.65 39.48
C GLY A 422 -19.19 1.47 38.77
N LEU A 423 -18.36 1.74 37.77
CA LEU A 423 -17.58 0.72 37.07
C LEU A 423 -16.52 0.07 37.97
N ALA A 424 -15.86 0.85 38.82
CA ALA A 424 -14.91 0.33 39.81
C ALA A 424 -15.59 -0.64 40.78
N ILE A 425 -16.77 -0.29 41.30
CA ILE A 425 -17.56 -1.17 42.18
C ILE A 425 -17.92 -2.49 41.47
N LEU A 426 -18.32 -2.42 40.20
CA LEU A 426 -18.62 -3.62 39.41
C LEU A 426 -17.41 -4.57 39.31
N PHE A 427 -16.22 -4.03 39.04
CA PHE A 427 -14.96 -4.79 38.97
C PHE A 427 -14.47 -5.28 40.35
N ALA A 428 -14.83 -4.60 41.42
CA ALA A 428 -14.49 -5.03 42.79
C ALA A 428 -15.34 -6.20 43.27
N VAL A 429 -16.64 -6.21 42.93
CA VAL A 429 -17.61 -7.21 43.37
C VAL A 429 -17.60 -8.44 42.46
N THR A 430 -17.42 -8.25 41.15
CA THR A 430 -17.56 -9.32 40.16
C THR A 430 -16.20 -9.90 39.77
N PRO A 431 -15.97 -11.21 39.92
CA PRO A 431 -14.76 -11.84 39.41
C PRO A 431 -14.63 -11.66 37.90
N LEU A 432 -13.44 -11.31 37.44
CA LEU A 432 -13.16 -10.87 36.06
C LEU A 432 -13.58 -11.90 35.00
N LYS A 433 -13.50 -13.20 35.32
CA LYS A 433 -13.97 -14.30 34.46
C LYS A 433 -15.44 -14.19 34.07
N TYR A 434 -16.32 -13.78 34.98
CA TYR A 434 -17.75 -13.63 34.68
C TYR A 434 -18.01 -12.39 33.81
N LEU A 435 -17.20 -11.34 33.96
CA LEU A 435 -17.26 -10.18 33.07
C LEU A 435 -16.82 -10.55 31.65
N ILE A 436 -15.73 -11.33 31.50
CA ILE A 436 -15.30 -11.83 30.18
C ILE A 436 -16.39 -12.68 29.54
N ILE A 437 -16.96 -13.63 30.28
CA ILE A 437 -18.04 -14.50 29.79
C ILE A 437 -19.25 -13.64 29.36
N SER A 438 -19.64 -12.65 30.16
CA SER A 438 -20.74 -11.74 29.83
C SER A 438 -20.46 -10.91 28.58
N VAL A 439 -19.22 -10.43 28.38
CA VAL A 439 -18.84 -9.65 27.19
C VAL A 439 -18.86 -10.52 25.93
N VAL A 440 -18.29 -11.73 26.00
CA VAL A 440 -18.29 -12.68 24.87
C VAL A 440 -19.72 -13.06 24.50
N PHE A 441 -20.57 -13.33 25.50
CA PHE A 441 -21.97 -13.65 25.29
C PHE A 441 -22.73 -12.46 24.68
N HIS A 442 -22.51 -11.24 25.19
CA HIS A 442 -23.11 -10.03 24.63
C HIS A 442 -22.65 -9.78 23.19
N TRP A 443 -21.36 -9.95 22.88
CA TRP A 443 -20.83 -9.79 21.53
C TRP A 443 -21.47 -10.78 20.54
N MET A 444 -21.61 -12.04 20.94
CA MET A 444 -22.28 -13.08 20.14
C MET A 444 -23.76 -12.77 19.93
N ILE A 445 -24.48 -12.33 20.96
CA ILE A 445 -25.89 -11.90 20.84
C ILE A 445 -26.01 -10.70 19.91
N MET A 446 -25.13 -9.71 20.04
CA MET A 446 -25.18 -8.49 19.23
C MET A 446 -24.89 -8.76 17.74
N ARG A 447 -24.08 -9.79 17.45
CA ARG A 447 -23.80 -10.25 16.08
C ARG A 447 -24.94 -11.08 15.47
N SER A 448 -25.81 -11.64 16.31
CA SER A 448 -26.98 -12.41 15.89
C SER A 448 -28.15 -11.52 15.42
N LYS A 449 -29.17 -12.13 14.80
CA LYS A 449 -30.38 -11.42 14.35
C LYS A 449 -31.14 -10.73 15.50
N LEU A 450 -31.07 -11.27 16.72
CA LEU A 450 -31.65 -10.68 17.94
C LEU A 450 -30.96 -9.37 18.34
N GLY A 451 -29.64 -9.27 18.13
CA GLY A 451 -28.86 -8.05 18.39
C GLY A 451 -29.27 -6.87 17.51
N LYS A 452 -29.59 -7.14 16.23
CA LYS A 452 -30.07 -6.11 15.29
C LYS A 452 -31.44 -5.54 15.71
N TYR A 453 -32.30 -6.35 16.34
CA TYR A 453 -33.61 -5.91 16.84
C TYR A 453 -33.51 -5.14 18.17
N MET A 454 -32.60 -5.54 19.05
CA MET A 454 -32.36 -4.88 20.35
C MET A 454 -31.44 -3.67 20.29
N LYS A 455 -30.94 -3.27 19.11
CA LYS A 455 -30.05 -2.12 18.95
C LYS A 455 -30.79 -0.82 19.32
N ASN A 456 -30.58 -0.37 20.55
CA ASN A 456 -31.21 0.83 21.07
C ASN A 456 -30.45 2.10 20.65
N ASN A 457 -30.86 2.69 19.52
CA ASN A 457 -30.32 3.94 19.01
C ASN A 457 -30.52 5.13 19.98
N GLN A 458 -31.40 5.03 20.99
CA GLN A 458 -31.64 6.10 21.95
C GLN A 458 -30.47 6.30 22.93
N ASN A 459 -29.80 5.23 23.34
CA ASN A 459 -28.63 5.31 24.21
C ASN A 459 -27.42 5.88 23.45
N GLU A 460 -27.22 5.46 22.19
CA GLU A 460 -26.18 6.02 21.32
C GLU A 460 -26.36 7.53 21.11
N ARG A 461 -27.62 7.97 20.91
CA ARG A 461 -27.95 9.40 20.78
C ARG A 461 -27.64 10.18 22.06
N ARG A 462 -28.03 9.68 23.24
CA ARG A 462 -27.76 10.36 24.53
C ARG A 462 -26.28 10.47 24.86
N VAL A 463 -25.50 9.43 24.56
CA VAL A 463 -24.03 9.46 24.74
C VAL A 463 -23.39 10.46 23.78
N LYS A 464 -23.87 10.51 22.53
CA LYS A 464 -23.41 11.48 21.54
C LYS A 464 -23.75 12.92 21.95
N GLU A 465 -24.97 13.18 22.35
CA GLU A 465 -25.42 14.49 22.86
C GLU A 465 -24.60 14.93 24.08
N TRP A 466 -24.31 14.01 25.01
CA TRP A 466 -23.44 14.28 26.15
C TRP A 466 -22.01 14.61 25.71
N TRP A 467 -21.43 13.85 24.77
CA TRP A 467 -20.07 14.08 24.26
C TRP A 467 -19.93 15.42 23.52
N ASP A 468 -20.94 15.78 22.74
CA ASP A 468 -20.98 17.04 21.98
C ASP A 468 -21.11 18.25 22.92
N SER A 469 -21.78 18.08 24.08
CA SER A 469 -21.96 19.12 25.09
C SER A 469 -20.71 19.46 25.92
N ILE A 470 -19.65 18.65 25.85
CA ILE A 470 -18.39 18.91 26.57
C ILE A 470 -17.67 20.07 25.88
N PRO A 471 -17.48 21.23 26.54
CA PRO A 471 -16.74 22.32 25.93
C PRO A 471 -15.27 21.92 25.79
N PRO A 472 -14.66 22.03 24.60
CA PRO A 472 -13.22 21.94 24.48
C PRO A 472 -12.59 23.04 25.35
N THR A 473 -11.44 22.75 25.96
CA THR A 473 -10.72 23.74 26.77
C THR A 473 -10.55 25.02 25.94
N PRO A 474 -11.11 26.18 26.34
CA PRO A 474 -10.95 27.39 25.56
C PRO A 474 -9.49 27.84 25.67
N LEU A 475 -8.81 27.86 24.53
CA LEU A 475 -7.58 28.59 24.34
C LEU A 475 -7.99 30.04 24.04
N ARG A 476 -7.85 30.95 25.00
CA ARG A 476 -8.05 32.37 24.73
C ARG A 476 -6.75 32.92 24.15
N ILE A 477 -6.82 33.29 22.89
CA ILE A 477 -5.79 34.05 22.19
C ILE A 477 -6.00 35.49 22.63
N VAL A 478 -4.99 36.08 23.26
CA VAL A 478 -4.98 37.50 23.64
C VAL A 478 -4.05 38.19 22.65
N ASP A 479 -4.62 39.04 21.81
CA ASP A 479 -3.85 39.96 20.98
C ASP A 479 -3.20 40.99 21.91
N GLN A 480 -1.92 41.30 21.66
CA GLN A 480 -1.09 42.31 22.32
C GLN A 480 -0.26 41.85 23.53
N CYS A 481 1.04 41.63 23.30
CA CYS A 481 2.07 41.68 24.33
C CYS A 481 2.54 43.12 24.53
N LEU A 482 2.73 43.52 25.79
CA LEU A 482 3.58 44.65 26.21
C LEU A 482 4.97 44.11 26.58
#